data_AF-A0A5P0ZXV8-F1
#
_entry.id   AF-A0A5P0ZXV8-F1
#
_cell.length_a   1.000
_cell.length_b   1.000
_cell.length_c   1.000
_cell.angle_alpha   90.00
_cell.angle_beta   90.00
_cell.angle_gamma   90.00
#
_symmetry.space_group_name_H-M   'P 1'
#
loop_
_entity.id
_entity.type
_entity.pdbx_description
1 polymer ?
#
loop_
_entity_poly.entity_id
_entity_poly.type
_entity_poly.pdbx_seq_one_letter_code
_entity_poly.pdbx_strand_id
1 'polypeptide(L)'
;MEDIMTKREEPYNIGIDIGTNSVGWAATSEVYDLINQKKKNLWGARLFKNASTAKKTRIYRSTRRRYKRKKNHINWLNEVFSEQLATIDPSFLLRLQNSWVSKKDSDRKRDKYNLFIDKSYTDKDYYKEYPTIFHLRKELILNKKKFDIRLVYLALHNILKYRGNFTYEHQKFSISNLNNDLTKELFEFNQQLINYDISFPDNCDWTHITNILISHGKVSDKSNNILNNLNLDKNSKKRLNEVLTLVLGNTAHLNSIFKTSLTKDDEKFSFKGKDVESQLDSLESLLDDEQLTLLDSANRIYSSITLNEILSGESYLSMAKVKQYEKHHIDLCKLRDMWHTTKDKDAVMDSRKAYYSYIREPNYDIKKFYSSIKDFLKIAEPLNLAKEAEKKNR
;
A
#
# COMPACT_ATOMS: atom_id res chain seq x y z
N MET A 1 -21.15 -79.69 3.43
CA MET A 1 -21.16 -78.65 4.47
C MET A 1 -21.12 -77.31 3.73
N GLU A 2 -22.30 -76.84 3.34
CA GLU A 2 -22.46 -75.55 2.68
C GLU A 2 -22.74 -74.51 3.77
N ASP A 3 -21.86 -73.53 3.89
CA ASP A 3 -22.00 -72.37 4.76
C ASP A 3 -23.16 -71.50 4.23
N ILE A 4 -24.36 -71.74 4.73
CA ILE A 4 -25.52 -70.86 4.47
C ILE A 4 -25.31 -69.58 5.30
N MET A 5 -24.56 -68.62 4.76
CA MET A 5 -24.66 -67.24 5.22
C MET A 5 -26.04 -66.71 4.82
N THR A 6 -26.99 -66.77 5.75
CA THR A 6 -28.29 -66.09 5.67
C THR A 6 -28.07 -64.58 5.65
N LYS A 7 -27.85 -64.01 4.46
CA LYS A 7 -27.86 -62.56 4.25
C LYS A 7 -29.32 -62.10 4.41
N ARG A 8 -29.67 -61.56 5.57
CA ARG A 8 -30.94 -60.85 5.75
C ARG A 8 -30.84 -59.51 5.03
N GLU A 9 -31.64 -59.34 3.99
CA GLU A 9 -31.85 -58.07 3.31
C GLU A 9 -33.07 -57.39 3.94
N GLU A 10 -32.83 -56.58 4.98
CA GLU A 10 -33.87 -55.78 5.62
C GLU A 10 -33.77 -54.34 5.11
N PRO A 11 -34.89 -53.71 4.70
CA PRO A 11 -34.91 -52.31 4.28
C PRO A 11 -34.57 -51.39 5.46
N TYR A 12 -33.83 -50.32 5.19
CA TYR A 12 -33.40 -49.35 6.19
C TYR A 12 -33.31 -47.94 5.60
N ASN A 13 -33.40 -46.95 6.48
CA ASN A 13 -33.25 -45.54 6.17
C ASN A 13 -31.92 -45.01 6.70
N ILE A 14 -31.35 -43.98 6.06
CA ILE A 14 -30.17 -43.26 6.56
C ILE A 14 -30.47 -41.77 6.66
N GLY A 15 -30.32 -41.21 7.84
CA GLY A 15 -30.24 -39.76 8.04
C GLY A 15 -28.78 -39.30 7.96
N ILE A 16 -28.52 -38.21 7.24
CA ILE A 16 -27.20 -37.59 7.13
C ILE A 16 -27.34 -36.10 7.45
N ASP A 17 -26.54 -35.62 8.41
CA ASP A 17 -26.42 -34.21 8.76
C ASP A 17 -25.03 -33.70 8.36
N ILE A 18 -24.97 -32.87 7.32
CA ILE A 18 -23.71 -32.37 6.73
C ILE A 18 -23.41 -30.98 7.28
N GLY A 19 -22.57 -30.94 8.31
CA GLY A 19 -21.99 -29.72 8.86
C GLY A 19 -20.69 -29.29 8.17
N THR A 20 -20.15 -28.16 8.61
CA THR A 20 -18.92 -27.58 8.03
C THR A 20 -17.64 -28.35 8.38
N ASN A 21 -17.62 -29.00 9.55
CA ASN A 21 -16.51 -29.81 10.08
C ASN A 21 -16.95 -31.21 10.55
N SER A 22 -18.20 -31.59 10.30
CA SER A 22 -18.74 -32.87 10.74
C SER A 22 -19.78 -33.39 9.78
N VAL A 23 -19.84 -34.72 9.60
CA VAL A 23 -20.98 -35.39 8.98
C VAL A 23 -21.56 -36.36 9.99
N GLY A 24 -22.70 -36.02 10.56
CA GLY A 24 -23.52 -36.91 11.39
C GLY A 24 -24.26 -37.90 10.51
N TRP A 25 -24.39 -39.14 10.97
CA TRP A 25 -25.16 -40.17 10.28
C TRP A 25 -25.84 -41.10 11.27
N ALA A 26 -27.03 -41.59 10.91
CA ALA A 26 -27.74 -42.61 11.66
C ALA A 26 -28.56 -43.47 10.70
N ALA A 27 -28.57 -44.79 10.92
CA ALA A 27 -29.40 -45.72 10.19
C ALA A 27 -30.57 -46.18 11.06
N THR A 28 -31.77 -46.17 10.50
CA THR A 28 -33.00 -46.61 11.19
C THR A 28 -33.72 -47.69 10.39
N SER A 29 -34.50 -48.53 11.08
CA SER A 29 -35.47 -49.41 10.42
C SER A 29 -36.62 -48.59 9.81
N GLU A 30 -37.56 -49.27 9.13
CA GLU A 30 -38.80 -48.65 8.64
C GLU A 30 -39.71 -48.11 9.77
N VAL A 31 -39.53 -48.62 11.00
CA VAL A 31 -40.27 -48.18 12.20
C VAL A 31 -39.51 -47.09 12.97
N TYR A 32 -38.45 -46.53 12.36
CA TYR A 32 -37.59 -45.48 12.91
C TYR A 32 -36.75 -45.87 14.15
N ASP A 33 -36.58 -47.17 14.41
CA ASP A 33 -35.67 -47.65 15.43
C ASP A 33 -34.21 -47.60 14.96
N LEU A 34 -33.30 -47.16 15.83
CA LEU A 34 -31.86 -47.18 15.53
C LEU A 34 -31.34 -48.60 15.39
N ILE A 35 -30.61 -48.85 14.30
CA ILE A 35 -30.09 -50.18 14.00
C ILE A 35 -28.80 -50.45 14.78
N ASN A 36 -28.72 -51.62 15.42
CA ASN A 36 -27.47 -52.16 15.97
C ASN A 36 -27.07 -53.41 15.19
N GLN A 37 -25.82 -53.47 14.74
CA GLN A 37 -25.29 -54.64 14.07
C GLN A 37 -23.89 -54.97 14.58
N LYS A 38 -23.65 -56.26 14.87
CA LYS A 38 -22.36 -56.76 15.39
C LYS A 38 -21.86 -55.96 16.60
N LYS A 39 -22.76 -55.64 17.55
CA LYS A 39 -22.49 -54.86 18.77
C LYS A 39 -22.07 -53.41 18.53
N LYS A 40 -22.34 -52.87 17.33
CA LYS A 40 -22.11 -51.47 17.01
C LYS A 40 -23.43 -50.84 16.63
N ASN A 41 -23.73 -49.69 17.22
CA ASN A 41 -24.84 -48.88 16.75
C ASN A 41 -24.47 -48.26 15.41
N LEU A 42 -25.39 -48.28 14.46
CA LEU A 42 -25.24 -47.66 13.15
C LEU A 42 -25.60 -46.18 13.21
N TRP A 43 -24.95 -45.44 14.10
CA TRP A 43 -24.97 -43.98 14.12
C TRP A 43 -23.63 -43.45 14.61
N GLY A 44 -23.32 -42.22 14.23
CA GLY A 44 -22.10 -41.54 14.66
C GLY A 44 -21.89 -40.24 13.90
N ALA A 45 -20.70 -39.66 14.09
CA ALA A 45 -20.30 -38.46 13.35
C ALA A 45 -18.85 -38.58 12.89
N ARG A 46 -18.61 -38.24 11.62
CA ARG A 46 -17.26 -38.10 11.07
C ARG A 46 -16.82 -36.65 11.26
N LEU A 47 -15.86 -36.41 12.13
CA LEU A 47 -15.24 -35.09 12.30
C LEU A 47 -14.06 -34.92 11.33
N PHE A 48 -13.92 -33.73 10.74
CA PHE A 48 -12.81 -33.36 9.86
C PHE A 48 -12.47 -31.88 10.03
N LYS A 49 -11.30 -31.48 9.55
CA LYS A 49 -10.87 -30.08 9.59
C LYS A 49 -11.66 -29.27 8.56
N ASN A 50 -12.17 -28.11 8.95
CA ASN A 50 -12.83 -27.16 8.05
C ASN A 50 -12.02 -26.92 6.77
N ALA A 51 -12.70 -26.96 5.63
CA ALA A 51 -12.11 -26.63 4.35
C ALA A 51 -11.63 -25.16 4.37
N SER A 52 -10.39 -24.94 3.93
CA SER A 52 -9.86 -23.59 3.76
C SER A 52 -10.28 -23.04 2.40
N THR A 53 -10.72 -21.79 2.35
CA THR A 53 -11.02 -21.12 1.07
C THR A 53 -9.76 -20.99 0.20
N ALA A 54 -9.94 -20.94 -1.12
CA ALA A 54 -8.84 -20.79 -2.08
C ALA A 54 -8.14 -19.41 -2.03
N LYS A 55 -8.64 -18.46 -1.21
CA LYS A 55 -8.14 -17.08 -1.11
C LYS A 55 -6.63 -17.01 -0.78
N LYS A 56 -6.16 -17.78 0.21
CA LYS A 56 -4.73 -17.80 0.58
C LYS A 56 -3.85 -18.31 -0.57
N THR A 57 -4.30 -19.36 -1.25
CA THR A 57 -3.59 -19.93 -2.42
C THR A 57 -3.51 -18.93 -3.57
N ARG A 58 -4.59 -18.19 -3.85
CA ARG A 58 -4.61 -17.09 -4.85
C ARG A 58 -3.56 -16.04 -4.52
N ILE A 59 -3.50 -15.56 -3.27
CA ILE A 59 -2.53 -14.54 -2.82
C ILE A 59 -1.08 -15.00 -3.01
N TYR A 60 -0.75 -16.23 -2.59
CA TYR A 60 0.60 -16.76 -2.75
C TYR A 60 1.01 -16.92 -4.22
N ARG A 61 0.09 -17.40 -5.06
CA ARG A 61 0.32 -17.55 -6.50
C ARG A 61 0.58 -16.19 -7.16
N SER A 62 -0.24 -15.19 -6.89
CA SER A 62 -0.07 -13.83 -7.41
C SER A 62 1.26 -13.22 -6.95
N THR A 63 1.62 -13.40 -5.68
CA THR A 63 2.89 -12.91 -5.11
C THR A 63 4.10 -13.54 -5.81
N ARG A 64 4.12 -14.86 -6.03
CA ARG A 64 5.20 -15.54 -6.75
C ARG A 64 5.35 -15.03 -8.18
N ARG A 65 4.23 -14.87 -8.90
CA ARG A 65 4.21 -14.32 -10.27
C ARG A 65 4.78 -12.89 -10.30
N ARG A 66 4.39 -12.05 -9.35
CA ARG A 66 4.91 -10.67 -9.21
C ARG A 66 6.42 -10.64 -9.02
N TYR A 67 6.97 -11.47 -8.12
CA TYR A 67 8.42 -11.55 -7.93
C TYR A 67 9.16 -12.05 -9.18
N LYS A 68 8.62 -13.07 -9.88
CA LYS A 68 9.20 -13.56 -11.13
C LYS A 68 9.24 -12.47 -12.20
N ARG A 69 8.14 -11.76 -12.43
CA ARG A 69 8.06 -10.64 -13.38
C ARG A 69 9.03 -9.51 -13.02
N LYS A 70 9.07 -9.12 -11.74
CA LYS A 70 10.02 -8.12 -11.24
C LYS A 70 11.48 -8.51 -11.52
N LYS A 71 11.84 -9.80 -11.34
CA LYS A 71 13.16 -10.32 -11.70
C LYS A 71 13.42 -10.22 -13.21
N ASN A 72 12.43 -10.60 -14.03
CA ASN A 72 12.56 -10.53 -15.48
C ASN A 72 12.78 -9.09 -15.99
N HIS A 73 12.09 -8.08 -15.45
CA HIS A 73 12.33 -6.68 -15.85
C HIS A 73 13.79 -6.25 -15.64
N ILE A 74 14.39 -6.68 -14.54
CA ILE A 74 15.79 -6.39 -14.25
C ILE A 74 16.71 -7.21 -15.15
N ASN A 75 16.38 -8.46 -15.45
CA ASN A 75 17.15 -9.26 -16.39
C ASN A 75 17.17 -8.64 -17.80
N TRP A 76 16.03 -8.14 -18.29
CA TRP A 76 15.97 -7.44 -19.57
C TRP A 76 16.79 -6.14 -19.56
N LEU A 77 16.74 -5.38 -18.47
CA LEU A 77 17.61 -4.22 -18.32
C LEU A 77 19.09 -4.61 -18.35
N ASN A 78 19.47 -5.70 -17.65
CA ASN A 78 20.84 -6.20 -17.65
C ASN A 78 21.30 -6.58 -19.05
N GLU A 79 20.44 -7.26 -19.82
CA GLU A 79 20.72 -7.69 -21.18
C GLU A 79 21.00 -6.48 -22.09
N VAL A 80 20.12 -5.48 -22.07
CA VAL A 80 20.25 -4.24 -22.87
C VAL A 80 21.54 -3.48 -22.57
N PHE A 81 21.98 -3.45 -21.30
CA PHE A 81 23.15 -2.68 -20.87
C PHE A 81 24.44 -3.53 -20.78
N SER A 82 24.35 -4.84 -21.02
CA SER A 82 25.43 -5.79 -20.70
C SER A 82 26.75 -5.45 -21.38
N GLU A 83 26.71 -5.20 -22.69
CA GLU A 83 27.87 -4.90 -23.52
C GLU A 83 28.54 -3.58 -23.12
N GLN A 84 27.76 -2.51 -22.99
CA GLN A 84 28.27 -1.17 -22.67
C GLN A 84 28.79 -1.11 -21.24
N LEU A 85 28.15 -1.79 -20.30
CA LEU A 85 28.66 -1.91 -18.92
C LEU A 85 29.94 -2.73 -18.88
N ALA A 86 30.00 -3.86 -19.61
CA ALA A 86 31.17 -4.71 -19.60
C ALA A 86 32.41 -4.04 -20.20
N THR A 87 32.22 -3.13 -21.17
CA THR A 87 33.31 -2.34 -21.75
C THR A 87 33.99 -1.43 -20.71
N ILE A 88 33.22 -0.89 -19.77
CA ILE A 88 33.74 0.01 -18.71
C ILE A 88 34.15 -0.78 -17.47
N ASP A 89 33.33 -1.72 -17.05
CA ASP A 89 33.51 -2.53 -15.84
C ASP A 89 32.87 -3.92 -16.04
N PRO A 90 33.65 -4.91 -16.51
CA PRO A 90 33.19 -6.26 -16.82
C PRO A 90 32.47 -6.96 -15.66
N SER A 91 32.79 -6.60 -14.41
CA SER A 91 32.28 -7.27 -13.21
C SER A 91 31.14 -6.51 -12.52
N PHE A 92 30.75 -5.34 -13.01
CA PHE A 92 29.74 -4.48 -12.38
C PHE A 92 28.40 -5.19 -12.09
N LEU A 93 27.81 -5.84 -13.11
CA LEU A 93 26.53 -6.55 -12.93
C LEU A 93 26.67 -7.75 -12.00
N LEU A 94 27.81 -8.46 -12.05
CA LEU A 94 28.09 -9.60 -11.18
C LEU A 94 28.16 -9.17 -9.71
N ARG A 95 28.85 -8.06 -9.42
CA ARG A 95 28.92 -7.50 -8.05
C ARG A 95 27.54 -7.09 -7.54
N LEU A 96 26.72 -6.48 -8.40
CA LEU A 96 25.36 -6.08 -8.01
C LEU A 96 24.49 -7.30 -7.66
N GLN A 97 24.54 -8.35 -8.47
CA GLN A 97 23.82 -9.62 -8.23
C GLN A 97 24.28 -10.33 -6.95
N ASN A 98 25.57 -10.26 -6.63
CA ASN A 98 26.18 -10.93 -5.47
C ASN A 98 26.35 -10.01 -4.25
N SER A 99 25.71 -8.85 -4.23
CA SER A 99 25.81 -7.87 -3.14
C SER A 99 25.34 -8.39 -1.77
N TRP A 100 24.53 -9.46 -1.76
CA TRP A 100 24.03 -10.14 -0.56
C TRP A 100 25.06 -11.07 0.10
N VAL A 101 26.15 -11.42 -0.60
CA VAL A 101 27.19 -12.32 -0.08
C VAL A 101 27.93 -11.64 1.08
N SER A 102 28.11 -12.37 2.18
CA SER A 102 28.76 -11.84 3.38
C SER A 102 30.22 -11.49 3.13
N LYS A 103 30.71 -10.41 3.75
CA LYS A 103 32.16 -10.09 3.75
C LYS A 103 32.99 -11.11 4.53
N LYS A 104 32.34 -11.96 5.33
CA LYS A 104 32.97 -13.03 6.13
C LYS A 104 32.96 -14.39 5.42
N ASP A 105 32.45 -14.45 4.19
CA ASP A 105 32.45 -15.68 3.40
C ASP A 105 33.90 -16.01 2.97
N SER A 106 34.42 -17.15 3.41
CA SER A 106 35.79 -17.61 3.12
C SER A 106 35.94 -18.11 1.69
N ASP A 107 34.85 -18.62 1.11
CA ASP A 107 34.87 -19.32 -0.18
C ASP A 107 34.74 -18.32 -1.34
N ARG A 108 34.39 -17.07 -1.04
CA ARG A 108 34.13 -16.02 -2.02
C ARG A 108 34.94 -14.77 -1.71
N LYS A 109 35.99 -14.52 -2.50
CA LYS A 109 36.68 -13.23 -2.50
C LYS A 109 35.74 -12.15 -3.04
N ARG A 110 35.39 -11.20 -2.17
CA ARG A 110 34.51 -10.07 -2.50
C ARG A 110 35.33 -8.81 -2.71
N ASP A 111 34.92 -8.01 -3.69
CA ASP A 111 35.44 -6.66 -3.85
C ASP A 111 35.14 -5.76 -2.65
N LYS A 112 36.00 -4.75 -2.45
CA LYS A 112 35.85 -3.78 -1.35
C LYS A 112 34.51 -3.04 -1.40
N TYR A 113 34.02 -2.78 -2.60
CA TYR A 113 32.83 -2.00 -2.93
C TYR A 113 31.94 -2.76 -3.91
N ASN A 114 30.64 -2.45 -3.90
CA ASN A 114 29.68 -3.15 -4.75
C ASN A 114 29.47 -2.43 -6.09
N LEU A 115 29.41 -1.10 -6.08
CA LEU A 115 29.03 -0.33 -7.27
C LEU A 115 30.27 0.11 -8.03
N PHE A 116 31.19 0.82 -7.37
CA PHE A 116 32.36 1.45 -7.98
C PHE A 116 33.64 1.01 -7.27
N ILE A 117 34.55 0.43 -8.03
CA ILE A 117 35.86 -0.08 -7.57
C ILE A 117 37.03 0.64 -8.26
N ASP A 118 36.75 1.75 -8.94
CA ASP A 118 37.76 2.49 -9.68
C ASP A 118 38.74 3.16 -8.71
N LYS A 119 39.95 3.45 -9.19
CA LYS A 119 40.96 4.14 -8.37
C LYS A 119 40.53 5.58 -8.02
N SER A 120 39.85 6.25 -8.93
CA SER A 120 39.42 7.66 -8.80
C SER A 120 37.98 7.83 -8.36
N TYR A 121 37.17 6.76 -8.33
CA TYR A 121 35.76 6.83 -7.99
C TYR A 121 35.30 5.55 -7.30
N THR A 122 34.80 5.68 -6.07
CA THR A 122 34.39 4.56 -5.22
C THR A 122 32.96 4.71 -4.72
N ASP A 123 32.41 3.66 -4.11
CA ASP A 123 31.09 3.75 -3.44
C ASP A 123 31.02 4.92 -2.44
N LYS A 124 32.13 5.27 -1.77
CA LYS A 124 32.15 6.39 -0.81
C LYS A 124 31.90 7.73 -1.51
N ASP A 125 32.51 7.93 -2.67
CA ASP A 125 32.35 9.15 -3.46
C ASP A 125 30.93 9.20 -4.02
N TYR A 126 30.44 8.08 -4.55
CA TYR A 126 29.06 7.93 -5.00
C TYR A 126 28.02 8.28 -3.93
N TYR A 127 28.15 7.73 -2.71
CA TYR A 127 27.19 8.02 -1.63
C TYR A 127 27.34 9.42 -1.05
N LYS A 128 28.51 10.05 -1.19
CA LYS A 128 28.73 11.46 -0.84
C LYS A 128 28.04 12.39 -1.83
N GLU A 129 28.16 12.11 -3.13
CA GLU A 129 27.49 12.86 -4.20
C GLU A 129 25.97 12.63 -4.21
N TYR A 130 25.55 11.38 -4.01
CA TYR A 130 24.17 10.95 -4.09
C TYR A 130 23.75 10.19 -2.81
N PRO A 131 23.39 10.91 -1.74
CA PRO A 131 23.00 10.30 -0.46
C PRO A 131 21.81 9.35 -0.59
N THR A 132 20.96 9.56 -1.60
CA THR A 132 19.87 8.65 -1.96
C THR A 132 19.81 8.48 -3.49
N ILE A 133 19.20 7.39 -3.94
CA ILE A 133 18.96 7.16 -5.38
C ILE A 133 18.14 8.27 -6.06
N PHE A 134 17.35 9.02 -5.28
CA PHE A 134 16.58 10.15 -5.80
C PHE A 134 17.43 11.38 -6.09
N HIS A 135 18.56 11.56 -5.40
CA HIS A 135 19.55 12.59 -5.75
C HIS A 135 20.15 12.29 -7.11
N LEU A 136 20.54 11.03 -7.36
CA LEU A 136 21.04 10.60 -8.66
C LEU A 136 20.00 10.82 -9.77
N ARG A 137 18.75 10.39 -9.54
CA ARG A 137 17.67 10.61 -10.52
C ARG A 137 17.40 12.09 -10.78
N LYS A 138 17.43 12.94 -9.74
CA LYS A 138 17.27 14.39 -9.87
C LYS A 138 18.38 14.99 -10.73
N GLU A 139 19.63 14.62 -10.47
CA GLU A 139 20.80 15.08 -11.22
C GLU A 139 20.72 14.68 -12.70
N LEU A 140 20.35 13.43 -13.01
CA LEU A 140 20.17 12.94 -14.38
C LEU A 140 19.03 13.66 -15.15
N ILE A 141 18.02 14.18 -14.45
CA ILE A 141 16.91 14.93 -15.07
C ILE A 141 17.33 16.37 -15.38
N LEU A 142 18.01 17.03 -14.44
CA LEU A 142 18.29 18.46 -14.52
C LEU A 142 19.55 18.77 -15.33
N ASN A 143 20.53 17.88 -15.31
CA ASN A 143 21.82 18.13 -15.92
C ASN A 143 21.95 17.40 -17.27
N LYS A 144 22.38 18.13 -18.31
CA LYS A 144 22.53 17.60 -19.67
C LYS A 144 23.93 17.05 -19.97
N LYS A 145 24.84 17.04 -18.98
CA LYS A 145 26.19 16.45 -19.16
C LYS A 145 26.11 14.96 -19.49
N LYS A 146 27.16 14.43 -20.11
CA LYS A 146 27.31 12.98 -20.27
C LYS A 146 27.63 12.35 -18.92
N PHE A 147 26.85 11.36 -18.51
CA PHE A 147 27.05 10.61 -17.27
C PHE A 147 27.74 9.27 -17.52
N ASP A 148 28.39 8.72 -16.48
CA ASP A 148 28.82 7.33 -16.44
C ASP A 148 27.60 6.40 -16.63
N ILE A 149 27.73 5.42 -17.53
CA ILE A 149 26.64 4.51 -17.87
C ILE A 149 26.17 3.68 -16.65
N ARG A 150 27.06 3.40 -15.69
CA ARG A 150 26.74 2.69 -14.44
C ARG A 150 25.75 3.51 -13.60
N LEU A 151 25.89 4.83 -13.57
CA LEU A 151 24.96 5.73 -12.88
C LEU A 151 23.58 5.75 -13.56
N VAL A 152 23.55 5.83 -14.88
CA VAL A 152 22.29 5.76 -15.67
C VAL A 152 21.59 4.42 -15.41
N TYR A 153 22.34 3.32 -15.46
CA TYR A 153 21.84 1.99 -15.17
C TYR A 153 21.25 1.90 -13.75
N LEU A 154 21.91 2.44 -12.72
CA LEU A 154 21.41 2.40 -11.33
C LEU A 154 20.08 3.15 -11.18
N ALA A 155 19.93 4.28 -11.86
CA ALA A 155 18.68 5.05 -11.87
C ALA A 155 17.53 4.28 -12.54
N LEU A 156 17.77 3.71 -13.73
CA LEU A 156 16.77 2.91 -14.45
C LEU A 156 16.43 1.61 -13.71
N HIS A 157 17.43 0.95 -13.15
CA HIS A 157 17.25 -0.23 -12.32
C HIS A 157 16.34 0.08 -11.12
N ASN A 158 16.51 1.24 -10.46
CA ASN A 158 15.61 1.67 -9.39
C ASN A 158 14.17 1.87 -9.89
N ILE A 159 13.98 2.56 -11.00
CA ILE A 159 12.66 2.83 -11.60
C ILE A 159 11.95 1.51 -11.94
N LEU A 160 12.60 0.60 -12.67
CA LEU A 160 11.98 -0.68 -13.07
C LEU A 160 11.73 -1.62 -11.89
N LYS A 161 12.62 -1.63 -10.88
CA LYS A 161 12.46 -2.46 -9.67
C LYS A 161 11.30 -1.99 -8.79
N TYR A 162 11.03 -0.69 -8.77
CA TYR A 162 10.01 -0.04 -7.92
C TYR A 162 9.05 0.82 -8.75
N ARG A 163 8.56 0.26 -9.86
CA ARG A 163 7.82 0.95 -10.94
C ARG A 163 6.44 1.50 -10.59
N GLY A 164 5.96 1.35 -9.35
CA GLY A 164 4.59 1.73 -8.97
C GLY A 164 3.51 0.77 -9.48
N ASN A 165 2.24 1.19 -9.33
CA ASN A 165 1.04 0.57 -9.90
C ASN A 165 0.74 1.17 -11.30
N PHE A 166 -0.10 0.46 -12.06
CA PHE A 166 -0.48 0.85 -13.44
C PHE A 166 -1.92 1.36 -13.51
N THR A 167 -2.52 1.62 -12.35
CA THR A 167 -3.91 2.10 -12.20
C THR A 167 -4.16 3.47 -12.88
N TYR A 168 -3.09 4.09 -13.42
CA TYR A 168 -3.10 5.43 -14.00
C TYR A 168 -2.71 5.45 -15.49
N GLU A 169 -2.61 4.29 -16.17
CA GLU A 169 -2.10 4.20 -17.56
C GLU A 169 -2.87 5.07 -18.58
N HIS A 170 -4.14 5.41 -18.30
CA HIS A 170 -4.97 6.24 -19.16
C HIS A 170 -5.07 7.71 -18.71
N GLN A 171 -4.46 8.07 -17.58
CA GLN A 171 -4.54 9.42 -17.02
C GLN A 171 -3.30 10.23 -17.41
N LYS A 172 -3.52 11.31 -18.17
CA LYS A 172 -2.47 12.27 -18.52
C LYS A 172 -2.54 13.45 -17.55
N PHE A 173 -1.59 13.52 -16.63
CA PHE A 173 -1.50 14.65 -15.71
C PHE A 173 -0.68 15.79 -16.31
N SER A 174 -1.27 16.98 -16.38
CA SER A 174 -0.52 18.21 -16.57
C SER A 174 -0.05 18.72 -15.21
N ILE A 175 1.20 18.47 -14.85
CA ILE A 175 1.72 18.82 -13.52
C ILE A 175 1.58 20.33 -13.23
N SER A 176 1.69 21.18 -14.26
CA SER A 176 1.54 22.64 -14.12
C SER A 176 0.10 23.09 -13.84
N ASN A 177 -0.90 22.32 -14.28
CA ASN A 177 -2.32 22.67 -14.14
C ASN A 177 -3.08 21.73 -13.19
N LEU A 178 -2.37 20.85 -12.47
CA LEU A 178 -2.94 19.73 -11.72
C LEU A 178 -4.05 20.14 -10.76
N ASN A 179 -3.92 21.27 -10.06
CA ASN A 179 -4.96 21.76 -9.16
C ASN A 179 -6.21 22.25 -9.91
N ASN A 180 -6.02 22.99 -11.01
CA ASN A 180 -7.13 23.51 -11.81
C ASN A 180 -7.88 22.37 -12.52
N ASP A 181 -7.14 21.37 -13.01
CA ASP A 181 -7.73 20.18 -13.62
C ASP A 181 -8.53 19.39 -12.58
N LEU A 182 -7.99 19.20 -11.36
CA LEU A 182 -8.72 18.58 -10.25
C LEU A 182 -10.01 19.36 -9.86
N THR A 183 -9.96 20.69 -9.86
CA THR A 183 -11.16 21.51 -9.59
C THR A 183 -12.25 21.27 -10.65
N LYS A 184 -11.88 21.14 -11.93
CA LYS A 184 -12.82 20.81 -13.01
C LYS A 184 -13.36 19.40 -12.88
N GLU A 185 -12.49 18.42 -12.61
CA GLU A 185 -12.88 17.02 -12.40
C GLU A 185 -13.89 16.89 -11.24
N LEU A 186 -13.69 17.63 -10.14
CA LEU A 186 -14.64 17.65 -9.02
C LEU A 186 -16.00 18.21 -9.39
N PHE A 187 -16.02 19.28 -10.19
CA PHE A 187 -17.28 19.86 -10.68
C PHE A 187 -18.01 18.88 -11.60
N GLU A 188 -17.34 18.28 -12.58
CA GLU A 188 -17.92 17.29 -13.49
C GLU A 188 -18.40 16.04 -12.75
N PHE A 189 -17.64 15.60 -11.75
CA PHE A 189 -18.02 14.50 -10.88
C PHE A 189 -19.28 14.80 -10.07
N ASN A 190 -19.45 16.04 -9.60
CA ASN A 190 -20.70 16.46 -8.95
C ASN A 190 -21.90 16.35 -9.89
N GLN A 191 -21.74 16.68 -11.18
CA GLN A 191 -22.83 16.54 -12.14
C GLN A 191 -23.26 15.07 -12.30
N GLN A 192 -22.33 14.12 -12.21
CA GLN A 192 -22.65 12.68 -12.22
C GLN A 192 -23.35 12.23 -10.92
N LEU A 193 -22.94 12.77 -9.77
CA LEU A 193 -23.53 12.42 -8.47
C LEU A 193 -25.02 12.79 -8.37
N ILE A 194 -25.46 13.84 -9.07
CA ILE A 194 -26.86 14.29 -9.06
C ILE A 194 -27.82 13.16 -9.46
N ASN A 195 -27.42 12.29 -10.41
CA ASN A 195 -28.21 11.12 -10.84
C ASN A 195 -28.47 10.12 -9.70
N TYR A 196 -27.69 10.17 -8.63
CA TYR A 196 -27.81 9.31 -7.46
C TYR A 196 -28.45 10.04 -6.27
N ASP A 197 -29.05 11.23 -6.45
CA ASP A 197 -29.53 12.10 -5.38
C ASP A 197 -28.43 12.46 -4.36
N ILE A 198 -27.20 12.66 -4.85
CA ILE A 198 -26.08 13.17 -4.07
C ILE A 198 -25.59 14.42 -4.79
N SER A 199 -25.45 15.53 -4.10
CA SER A 199 -24.85 16.72 -4.70
C SER A 199 -24.18 17.59 -3.66
N PHE A 200 -23.14 18.28 -4.12
CA PHE A 200 -22.70 19.52 -3.51
C PHE A 200 -23.71 20.64 -3.83
N PRO A 201 -23.94 21.58 -2.90
CA PRO A 201 -24.78 22.76 -3.16
C PRO A 201 -24.32 23.58 -4.38
N ASP A 202 -25.26 24.24 -5.09
CA ASP A 202 -25.01 24.93 -6.36
C ASP A 202 -23.91 26.01 -6.30
N ASN A 203 -23.79 26.71 -5.17
CA ASN A 203 -22.83 27.82 -4.98
C ASN A 203 -21.54 27.38 -4.25
N CYS A 204 -21.09 26.14 -4.45
CA CYS A 204 -19.86 25.65 -3.84
C CYS A 204 -18.61 26.32 -4.40
N ASP A 205 -17.69 26.71 -3.52
CA ASP A 205 -16.33 27.10 -3.91
C ASP A 205 -15.48 25.85 -4.14
N TRP A 206 -15.45 25.38 -5.39
CA TRP A 206 -14.67 24.22 -5.82
C TRP A 206 -13.16 24.39 -5.61
N THR A 207 -12.66 25.63 -5.67
CA THR A 207 -11.23 25.92 -5.43
C THR A 207 -10.90 25.70 -3.96
N HIS A 208 -11.76 26.17 -3.07
CA HIS A 208 -11.61 25.94 -1.63
C HIS A 208 -11.69 24.44 -1.29
N ILE A 209 -12.66 23.72 -1.86
CA ILE A 209 -12.78 22.26 -1.67
C ILE A 209 -11.53 21.54 -2.16
N THR A 210 -11.03 21.90 -3.35
CA THR A 210 -9.78 21.35 -3.91
C THR A 210 -8.61 21.55 -2.95
N ASN A 211 -8.45 22.77 -2.42
CA ASN A 211 -7.40 23.09 -1.46
C ASN A 211 -7.49 22.27 -0.17
N ILE A 212 -8.70 22.00 0.34
CA ILE A 212 -8.89 21.11 1.49
C ILE A 212 -8.51 19.67 1.13
N LEU A 213 -8.94 19.17 -0.03
CA LEU A 213 -8.67 17.79 -0.46
C LEU A 213 -7.16 17.51 -0.59
N ILE A 214 -6.38 18.45 -1.12
CA ILE A 214 -4.92 18.31 -1.29
C ILE A 214 -4.10 18.70 -0.06
N SER A 215 -4.73 19.31 0.96
CA SER A 215 -4.03 19.69 2.20
C SER A 215 -3.44 18.49 2.93
N HIS A 216 -2.46 18.70 3.81
CA HIS A 216 -2.00 17.64 4.69
C HIS A 216 -2.97 17.47 5.87
N GLY A 217 -3.36 16.23 6.18
CA GLY A 217 -4.24 15.95 7.31
C GLY A 217 -4.89 14.57 7.25
N LYS A 218 -5.69 14.24 8.27
CA LYS A 218 -6.50 13.02 8.26
C LYS A 218 -7.67 13.18 7.30
N VAL A 219 -8.03 12.08 6.63
CA VAL A 219 -9.20 12.02 5.75
C VAL A 219 -10.48 12.49 6.46
N SER A 220 -10.70 12.08 7.70
CA SER A 220 -11.85 12.52 8.51
C SER A 220 -11.91 14.03 8.67
N ASP A 221 -10.77 14.67 8.90
CA ASP A 221 -10.69 16.09 9.18
C ASP A 221 -10.94 16.88 7.88
N LYS A 222 -10.38 16.40 6.75
CA LYS A 222 -10.67 16.94 5.41
C LYS A 222 -12.17 16.87 5.09
N SER A 223 -12.78 15.70 5.23
CA SER A 223 -14.21 15.52 4.96
C SER A 223 -15.07 16.38 5.87
N ASN A 224 -14.78 16.42 7.18
CA ASN A 224 -15.52 17.24 8.12
C ASN A 224 -15.40 18.74 7.81
N ASN A 225 -14.21 19.22 7.44
CA ASN A 225 -13.99 20.62 7.07
C ASN A 225 -14.81 21.00 5.84
N ILE A 226 -14.88 20.12 4.83
CA ILE A 226 -15.73 20.34 3.65
C ILE A 226 -17.20 20.35 4.07
N LEU A 227 -17.67 19.30 4.75
CA LEU A 227 -19.09 19.12 5.05
C LEU A 227 -19.66 20.08 6.10
N ASN A 228 -18.83 20.68 6.95
CA ASN A 228 -19.27 21.68 7.93
C ASN A 228 -19.48 23.06 7.29
N ASN A 229 -18.86 23.29 6.13
CA ASN A 229 -19.03 24.52 5.35
C ASN A 229 -20.21 24.41 4.36
N LEU A 230 -20.93 23.28 4.33
CA LEU A 230 -22.06 23.04 3.44
C LEU A 230 -23.38 22.94 4.23
N ASN A 231 -24.42 23.62 3.74
CA ASN A 231 -25.78 23.50 4.27
C ASN A 231 -26.48 22.28 3.65
N LEU A 232 -26.38 21.13 4.33
CA LEU A 232 -26.94 19.85 3.90
C LEU A 232 -27.80 19.23 5.01
N ASP A 233 -28.86 18.52 4.63
CA ASP A 233 -29.59 17.68 5.58
C ASP A 233 -28.74 16.47 6.04
N LYS A 234 -29.19 15.81 7.10
CA LYS A 234 -28.44 14.72 7.74
C LYS A 234 -28.17 13.54 6.80
N ASN A 235 -29.11 13.21 5.91
CA ASN A 235 -28.98 12.09 4.99
C ASN A 235 -28.01 12.43 3.85
N SER A 236 -28.16 13.60 3.23
CA SER A 236 -27.26 14.08 2.17
C SER A 236 -25.83 14.23 2.69
N LYS A 237 -25.64 14.79 3.89
CA LYS A 237 -24.32 14.90 4.53
C LYS A 237 -23.66 13.53 4.74
N LYS A 238 -24.43 12.51 5.14
CA LYS A 238 -23.91 11.13 5.31
C LYS A 238 -23.47 10.52 3.98
N ARG A 239 -24.29 10.64 2.92
CA ARG A 239 -23.98 10.08 1.60
C ARG A 239 -22.80 10.81 0.94
N LEU A 240 -22.76 12.13 1.03
CA LEU A 240 -21.64 12.93 0.53
C LEU A 240 -20.34 12.63 1.30
N ASN A 241 -20.42 12.37 2.61
CA ASN A 241 -19.25 11.92 3.37
C ASN A 241 -18.70 10.58 2.86
N GLU A 242 -19.57 9.66 2.45
CA GLU A 242 -19.16 8.38 1.87
C GLU A 242 -18.42 8.58 0.54
N VAL A 243 -18.91 9.50 -0.30
CA VAL A 243 -18.26 9.90 -1.55
C VAL A 243 -16.90 10.56 -1.29
N LEU A 244 -16.81 11.49 -0.33
CA LEU A 244 -15.55 12.10 0.08
C LEU A 244 -14.57 11.05 0.61
N THR A 245 -15.06 10.07 1.37
CA THR A 245 -14.26 8.94 1.88
C THR A 245 -13.68 8.12 0.72
N LEU A 246 -14.47 7.86 -0.32
CA LEU A 246 -14.06 7.15 -1.53
C LEU A 246 -12.95 7.90 -2.28
N VAL A 247 -13.15 9.18 -2.63
CA VAL A 247 -12.17 9.97 -3.40
C VAL A 247 -10.91 10.33 -2.61
N LEU A 248 -10.96 10.28 -1.28
CA LEU A 248 -9.77 10.38 -0.40
C LEU A 248 -9.08 9.02 -0.19
N GLY A 249 -9.59 7.95 -0.81
CA GLY A 249 -8.99 6.63 -0.86
C GLY A 249 -9.18 5.78 0.39
N ASN A 250 -10.03 6.19 1.34
CA ASN A 250 -10.43 5.35 2.47
C ASN A 250 -11.47 4.31 2.03
N THR A 251 -11.80 3.37 2.93
CA THR A 251 -12.82 2.36 2.66
C THR A 251 -14.21 3.00 2.69
N ALA A 252 -14.88 3.00 1.54
CA ALA A 252 -16.23 3.45 1.36
C ALA A 252 -17.20 2.28 1.10
N HIS A 253 -18.48 2.50 1.38
CA HIS A 253 -19.59 1.59 1.18
C HIS A 253 -20.37 1.95 -0.09
N LEU A 254 -20.13 1.21 -1.18
CA LEU A 254 -20.73 1.45 -2.49
C LEU A 254 -22.26 1.40 -2.47
N ASN A 255 -22.85 0.53 -1.65
CA ASN A 255 -24.31 0.47 -1.44
C ASN A 255 -24.91 1.80 -0.96
N SER A 256 -24.16 2.60 -0.19
CA SER A 256 -24.63 3.91 0.29
C SER A 256 -24.56 4.99 -0.80
N ILE A 257 -23.67 4.82 -1.78
CA ILE A 257 -23.49 5.74 -2.91
C ILE A 257 -24.51 5.41 -3.99
N PHE A 258 -24.49 4.17 -4.50
CA PHE A 258 -25.25 3.71 -5.67
C PHE A 258 -26.65 3.17 -5.35
N LYS A 259 -27.03 3.06 -4.07
CA LYS A 259 -28.28 2.41 -3.63
C LYS A 259 -28.41 0.95 -4.12
N THR A 260 -27.28 0.25 -4.24
CA THR A 260 -27.20 -1.15 -4.66
C THR A 260 -27.39 -2.12 -3.48
N SER A 261 -27.56 -3.42 -3.80
CA SER A 261 -27.67 -4.52 -2.82
C SER A 261 -26.47 -5.48 -2.91
N LEU A 262 -25.26 -4.93 -2.98
CA LEU A 262 -24.03 -5.72 -3.01
C LEU A 262 -23.85 -6.48 -1.69
N THR A 263 -23.16 -7.62 -1.74
CA THR A 263 -22.85 -8.39 -0.54
C THR A 263 -21.89 -7.63 0.38
N LYS A 264 -21.76 -8.06 1.64
CA LYS A 264 -20.81 -7.45 2.60
C LYS A 264 -19.35 -7.52 2.14
N ASP A 265 -19.01 -8.49 1.30
CA ASP A 265 -17.65 -8.65 0.77
C ASP A 265 -17.38 -7.71 -0.41
N ASP A 266 -18.42 -7.33 -1.16
CA ASP A 266 -18.32 -6.52 -2.38
C ASP A 266 -18.66 -5.04 -2.16
N GLU A 267 -19.43 -4.71 -1.12
CA GLU A 267 -19.85 -3.31 -0.87
C GLU A 267 -18.71 -2.40 -0.40
N LYS A 268 -17.63 -2.97 0.18
CA LYS A 268 -16.52 -2.20 0.76
C LYS A 268 -15.38 -2.06 -0.24
N PHE A 269 -15.09 -0.82 -0.61
CA PHE A 269 -14.10 -0.52 -1.63
C PHE A 269 -13.16 0.61 -1.22
N SER A 270 -11.90 0.54 -1.63
CA SER A 270 -10.87 1.57 -1.39
C SER A 270 -9.85 1.57 -2.51
N PHE A 271 -9.63 2.73 -3.14
CA PHE A 271 -8.59 2.89 -4.15
C PHE A 271 -7.17 2.68 -3.62
N LYS A 272 -6.97 2.82 -2.30
CA LYS A 272 -5.68 2.61 -1.63
C LYS A 272 -5.39 1.12 -1.36
N GLY A 273 -6.35 0.22 -1.59
CA GLY A 273 -6.24 -1.21 -1.34
C GLY A 273 -5.12 -1.89 -2.13
N LYS A 274 -4.46 -2.89 -1.54
CA LYS A 274 -3.40 -3.66 -2.25
C LYS A 274 -3.95 -4.59 -3.33
N ASP A 275 -5.23 -4.90 -3.23
CA ASP A 275 -6.03 -5.76 -4.08
C ASP A 275 -7.02 -4.96 -4.93
N VAL A 276 -6.84 -3.63 -5.02
CA VAL A 276 -7.72 -2.72 -5.79
C VAL A 276 -7.97 -3.21 -7.21
N GLU A 277 -6.93 -3.66 -7.94
CA GLU A 277 -7.08 -4.22 -9.30
C GLU A 277 -8.06 -5.39 -9.31
N SER A 278 -7.92 -6.32 -8.35
CA SER A 278 -8.80 -7.48 -8.27
C SER A 278 -10.21 -7.14 -7.78
N GLN A 279 -10.39 -6.05 -7.05
CA GLN A 279 -11.71 -5.58 -6.59
C GLN A 279 -12.45 -4.86 -7.72
N LEU A 280 -11.73 -4.04 -8.51
CA LEU A 280 -12.27 -3.41 -9.71
C LEU A 280 -12.76 -4.46 -10.72
N ASP A 281 -11.94 -5.48 -11.02
CA ASP A 281 -12.33 -6.60 -11.89
C ASP A 281 -13.63 -7.29 -11.44
N SER A 282 -13.84 -7.45 -10.12
CA SER A 282 -15.08 -8.06 -9.62
C SER A 282 -16.28 -7.13 -9.73
N LEU A 283 -16.08 -5.83 -9.50
CA LEU A 283 -17.13 -4.82 -9.55
C LEU A 283 -17.64 -4.59 -10.99
N GLU A 284 -16.81 -4.79 -12.01
CA GLU A 284 -17.24 -4.74 -13.43
C GLU A 284 -18.42 -5.68 -13.75
N SER A 285 -18.52 -6.81 -13.04
CA SER A 285 -19.62 -7.77 -13.21
C SER A 285 -20.86 -7.48 -12.34
N LEU A 286 -20.76 -6.53 -11.41
CA LEU A 286 -21.75 -6.26 -10.37
C LEU A 286 -22.37 -4.87 -10.47
N LEU A 287 -21.69 -3.94 -11.12
CA LEU A 287 -22.12 -2.55 -11.32
C LEU A 287 -22.54 -2.34 -12.78
N ASP A 288 -23.43 -1.37 -13.00
CA ASP A 288 -23.79 -0.92 -14.34
C ASP A 288 -22.76 0.09 -14.93
N ASP A 289 -22.90 0.41 -16.21
CA ASP A 289 -21.97 1.28 -16.93
C ASP A 289 -21.91 2.71 -16.34
N GLU A 290 -23.01 3.25 -15.83
CA GLU A 290 -23.05 4.58 -15.21
C GLU A 290 -22.30 4.58 -13.86
N GLN A 291 -22.49 3.54 -13.06
CA GLN A 291 -21.81 3.33 -11.78
C GLN A 291 -20.30 3.14 -11.98
N LEU A 292 -19.90 2.36 -12.99
CA LEU A 292 -18.50 2.17 -13.36
C LEU A 292 -17.87 3.48 -13.85
N THR A 293 -18.61 4.27 -14.63
CA THR A 293 -18.16 5.59 -15.08
C THR A 293 -17.94 6.55 -13.91
N LEU A 294 -18.86 6.57 -12.94
CA LEU A 294 -18.69 7.36 -11.71
C LEU A 294 -17.48 6.88 -10.90
N LEU A 295 -17.26 5.57 -10.82
CA LEU A 295 -16.11 4.99 -10.13
C LEU A 295 -14.79 5.36 -10.81
N ASP A 296 -14.73 5.41 -12.16
CA ASP A 296 -13.55 5.91 -12.89
C ASP A 296 -13.30 7.40 -12.60
N SER A 297 -14.35 8.25 -12.62
CA SER A 297 -14.23 9.66 -12.25
C SER A 297 -13.72 9.83 -10.82
N ALA A 298 -14.24 9.06 -9.87
CA ALA A 298 -13.76 9.05 -8.48
C ALA A 298 -12.29 8.61 -8.38
N ASN A 299 -11.88 7.63 -9.19
CA ASN A 299 -10.49 7.18 -9.26
C ASN A 299 -9.58 8.28 -9.80
N ARG A 300 -9.98 9.03 -10.83
CA ARG A 300 -9.21 10.17 -11.37
C ARG A 300 -8.96 11.23 -10.31
N ILE A 301 -10.01 11.63 -9.58
CA ILE A 301 -9.91 12.58 -8.46
C ILE A 301 -8.95 12.06 -7.39
N TYR A 302 -9.12 10.81 -6.95
CA TYR A 302 -8.22 10.17 -5.98
C TYR A 302 -6.76 10.16 -6.45
N SER A 303 -6.56 9.88 -7.74
CA SER A 303 -5.24 9.83 -8.37
C SER A 303 -4.58 11.20 -8.40
N SER A 304 -5.33 12.24 -8.81
CA SER A 304 -4.91 13.64 -8.80
C SER A 304 -4.51 14.10 -7.39
N ILE A 305 -5.32 13.78 -6.37
CA ILE A 305 -5.00 14.09 -4.95
C ILE A 305 -3.73 13.37 -4.52
N THR A 306 -3.63 12.07 -4.79
CA THR A 306 -2.48 11.25 -4.41
C THR A 306 -1.19 11.74 -5.08
N LEU A 307 -1.27 12.10 -6.36
CA LEU A 307 -0.14 12.64 -7.10
C LEU A 307 0.30 13.99 -6.54
N ASN A 308 -0.65 14.88 -6.19
CA ASN A 308 -0.36 16.15 -5.54
C ASN A 308 0.41 15.94 -4.22
N GLU A 309 -0.08 15.04 -3.37
CA GLU A 309 0.57 14.71 -2.09
C GLU A 309 1.99 14.16 -2.31
N ILE A 310 2.17 13.26 -3.28
CA ILE A 310 3.47 12.65 -3.60
C ILE A 310 4.47 13.69 -4.13
N LEU A 311 4.02 14.60 -4.99
CA LEU A 311 4.86 15.63 -5.60
C LEU A 311 5.15 16.78 -4.65
N SER A 312 4.26 17.08 -3.70
CA SER A 312 4.47 18.12 -2.68
C SER A 312 4.94 19.47 -3.29
N GLY A 313 4.33 19.84 -4.42
CA GLY A 313 4.63 21.05 -5.19
C GLY A 313 5.82 20.95 -6.16
N GLU A 314 6.50 19.82 -6.26
CA GLU A 314 7.63 19.62 -7.18
C GLU A 314 7.17 19.04 -8.52
N SER A 315 7.92 19.32 -9.60
CA SER A 315 7.59 18.77 -10.92
C SER A 315 7.91 17.28 -11.07
N TYR A 316 8.82 16.74 -10.27
CA TYR A 316 9.23 15.34 -10.37
C TYR A 316 9.30 14.67 -8.99
N LEU A 317 8.91 13.40 -8.93
CA LEU A 317 9.01 12.56 -7.72
C LEU A 317 10.39 12.61 -7.09
N SER A 318 11.46 12.56 -7.90
CA SER A 318 12.83 12.58 -7.39
C SER A 318 13.14 13.87 -6.63
N MET A 319 12.62 15.01 -7.08
CA MET A 319 12.78 16.31 -6.41
C MET A 319 12.02 16.33 -5.08
N ALA A 320 10.77 15.85 -5.08
CA ALA A 320 9.97 15.72 -3.86
C ALA A 320 10.66 14.84 -2.80
N LYS A 321 11.26 13.72 -3.23
CA LYS A 321 12.01 12.83 -2.34
C LYS A 321 13.32 13.44 -1.82
N VAL A 322 14.01 14.23 -2.64
CA VAL A 322 15.19 14.99 -2.20
C VAL A 322 14.80 16.04 -1.16
N LYS A 323 13.75 16.82 -1.41
CA LYS A 323 13.20 17.79 -0.44
C LYS A 323 12.79 17.14 0.87
N GLN A 324 12.17 15.95 0.82
CA GLN A 324 11.83 15.17 2.01
C GLN A 324 13.09 14.77 2.81
N TYR A 325 14.15 14.35 2.11
CA TYR A 325 15.43 13.98 2.73
C TYR A 325 16.11 15.18 3.40
N GLU A 326 16.18 16.31 2.70
CA GLU A 326 16.75 17.56 3.22
C GLU A 326 15.97 18.07 4.44
N LYS A 327 14.63 18.03 4.39
CA LYS A 327 13.79 18.37 5.53
C LYS A 327 14.07 17.47 6.74
N HIS A 328 14.17 16.16 6.53
CA HIS A 328 14.53 15.22 7.60
C HIS A 328 15.91 15.52 8.19
N HIS A 329 16.90 15.89 7.36
CA HIS A 329 18.22 16.31 7.86
C HIS A 329 18.13 17.54 8.76
N ILE A 330 17.41 18.59 8.34
CA ILE A 330 17.22 19.82 9.13
C ILE A 330 16.49 19.52 10.45
N ASP A 331 15.39 18.76 10.39
CA ASP A 331 14.62 18.40 11.59
C ASP A 331 15.46 17.52 12.54
N LEU A 332 16.33 16.64 12.02
CA LEU A 332 17.26 15.86 12.84
C LEU A 332 18.33 16.72 13.49
N CYS A 333 18.87 17.73 12.80
CA CYS A 333 19.80 18.67 13.41
C CYS A 333 19.16 19.40 14.59
N LYS A 334 17.93 19.91 14.43
CA LYS A 334 17.16 20.51 15.52
C LYS A 334 16.95 19.54 16.69
N LEU A 335 16.64 18.27 16.40
CA LEU A 335 16.49 17.23 17.43
C LEU A 335 17.81 16.95 18.15
N ARG A 336 18.94 16.95 17.42
CA ARG A 336 20.27 16.79 18.02
C ARG A 336 20.65 17.98 18.88
N ASP A 337 20.34 19.19 18.45
CA ASP A 337 20.54 20.39 19.26
C ASP A 337 19.79 20.24 20.58
N MET A 338 18.51 19.82 20.52
CA MET A 338 17.73 19.53 21.72
C MET A 338 18.37 18.46 22.62
N TRP A 339 18.96 17.41 22.05
CA TRP A 339 19.70 16.40 22.82
C TRP A 339 20.98 16.93 23.46
N HIS A 340 21.57 18.00 22.94
CA HIS A 340 22.80 18.58 23.47
C HIS A 340 22.52 19.60 24.58
N THR A 341 21.40 20.31 24.51
CA THR A 341 21.02 21.37 25.45
C THR A 341 20.17 20.88 26.62
N THR A 342 19.30 19.90 26.38
CA THR A 342 18.41 19.38 27.44
C THR A 342 19.22 18.69 28.54
N LYS A 343 19.02 19.11 29.80
CA LYS A 343 19.80 18.64 30.95
C LYS A 343 19.46 17.22 31.39
N ASP A 344 18.20 16.80 31.20
CA ASP A 344 17.74 15.46 31.56
C ASP A 344 18.38 14.40 30.64
N LYS A 345 19.41 13.74 31.17
CA LYS A 345 20.20 12.77 30.40
C LYS A 345 19.42 11.50 30.07
N ASP A 346 18.51 11.08 30.94
CA ASP A 346 17.73 9.85 30.73
C ASP A 346 16.70 10.05 29.63
N ALA A 347 15.99 11.19 29.65
CA ALA A 347 15.05 11.55 28.60
C ALA A 347 15.75 11.72 27.23
N VAL A 348 16.95 12.33 27.22
CA VAL A 348 17.78 12.43 26.00
C VAL A 348 18.20 11.06 25.49
N MET A 349 18.64 10.17 26.38
CA MET A 349 19.05 8.82 26.02
C MET A 349 17.87 8.04 25.41
N ASP A 350 16.68 8.12 25.99
CA ASP A 350 15.50 7.41 25.49
C ASP A 350 15.02 7.98 24.16
N SER A 351 15.08 9.31 23.97
CA SER A 351 14.82 9.96 22.68
C SER A 351 15.79 9.51 21.59
N ARG A 352 17.09 9.38 21.91
CA ARG A 352 18.11 8.83 21.00
C ARG A 352 17.85 7.37 20.65
N LYS A 353 17.48 6.53 21.63
CA LYS A 353 17.12 5.13 21.41
C LYS A 353 15.90 5.02 20.50
N ALA A 354 14.86 5.82 20.74
CA ALA A 354 13.67 5.85 19.90
C ALA A 354 14.01 6.19 18.44
N TYR A 355 14.87 7.19 18.22
CA TYR A 355 15.33 7.51 16.86
C TYR A 355 16.17 6.38 16.24
N TYR A 356 17.05 5.74 17.01
CA TYR A 356 17.82 4.60 16.54
C TYR A 356 16.92 3.44 16.12
N SER A 357 15.93 3.08 16.94
CA SER A 357 14.94 2.04 16.65
C SER A 357 14.16 2.39 15.38
N TYR A 358 13.72 3.64 15.21
CA TYR A 358 13.06 4.09 13.98
C TYR A 358 13.89 3.90 12.71
N ILE A 359 15.21 4.11 12.78
CA ILE A 359 16.09 3.95 11.62
C ILE A 359 16.47 2.48 11.36
N ARG A 360 16.57 1.64 12.39
CA ARG A 360 17.19 0.30 12.29
C ARG A 360 16.23 -0.87 12.45
N GLU A 361 15.12 -0.70 13.16
CA GLU A 361 14.23 -1.80 13.51
C GLU A 361 13.06 -1.90 12.52
N PRO A 362 12.87 -3.05 11.84
CA PRO A 362 11.83 -3.20 10.82
C PRO A 362 10.39 -2.96 11.32
N ASN A 363 10.14 -3.15 12.62
CA ASN A 363 8.80 -3.07 13.23
C ASN A 363 8.58 -1.80 14.05
N TYR A 364 9.52 -0.86 14.02
CA TYR A 364 9.43 0.42 14.72
C TYR A 364 9.11 1.54 13.70
N ASP A 365 7.82 1.81 13.53
CA ASP A 365 7.36 2.78 12.55
C ASP A 365 7.41 4.23 13.06
N ILE A 366 7.11 5.18 12.17
CA ILE A 366 7.12 6.61 12.50
C ILE A 366 6.09 6.97 13.58
N LYS A 367 4.96 6.24 13.69
CA LYS A 367 3.94 6.51 14.70
C LYS A 367 4.44 6.12 16.09
N LYS A 368 5.13 4.99 16.21
CA LYS A 368 5.79 4.58 17.44
C LYS A 368 6.88 5.59 17.83
N PHE A 369 7.71 6.01 16.87
CA PHE A 369 8.72 7.04 17.11
C PHE A 369 8.12 8.32 17.69
N TYR A 370 7.10 8.85 17.02
CA TYR A 370 6.37 10.05 17.41
C TYR A 370 5.74 9.95 18.80
N SER A 371 5.20 8.78 19.14
CA SER A 371 4.70 8.51 20.50
C SER A 371 5.83 8.48 21.52
N SER A 372 6.95 7.82 21.22
CA SER A 372 8.07 7.66 22.16
C SER A 372 8.82 8.97 22.45
N ILE A 373 8.94 9.87 21.47
CA ILE A 373 9.62 11.17 21.69
C ILE A 373 8.72 12.23 22.33
N LYS A 374 7.41 11.97 22.45
CA LYS A 374 6.43 12.98 22.89
C LYS A 374 6.75 13.54 24.27
N ASP A 375 7.14 12.69 25.21
CA ASP A 375 7.45 13.15 26.58
C ASP A 375 8.79 13.90 26.64
N PHE A 376 9.77 13.48 25.84
CA PHE A 376 11.01 14.24 25.67
C PHE A 376 10.73 15.65 25.13
N LEU A 377 9.87 15.79 24.11
CA LEU A 377 9.55 17.10 23.53
C LEU A 377 8.90 18.08 24.52
N LYS A 378 8.22 17.61 25.57
CA LYS A 378 7.63 18.49 26.60
C LYS A 378 8.67 19.19 27.47
N ILE A 379 9.82 18.55 27.66
CA ILE A 379 10.90 19.03 28.53
C ILE A 379 12.14 19.47 27.74
N ALA A 380 12.12 19.32 26.41
CA ALA A 380 13.26 19.62 25.56
C ALA A 380 13.54 21.14 25.53
N GLU A 381 14.82 21.48 25.66
CA GLU A 381 15.35 22.81 25.42
C GLU A 381 16.14 22.78 24.11
N PRO A 382 16.17 23.83 23.28
CA PRO A 382 15.43 25.08 23.42
C PRO A 382 13.91 24.94 23.19
N LEU A 383 13.10 25.62 24.03
CA LEU A 383 11.64 25.49 24.03
C LEU A 383 10.97 25.86 22.69
N ASN A 384 11.56 26.77 21.92
CA ASN A 384 11.06 27.14 20.59
C ASN A 384 11.13 25.96 19.60
N LEU A 385 12.24 25.20 19.60
CA LEU A 385 12.39 24.01 18.75
C LEU A 385 11.44 22.90 19.19
N ALA A 386 11.31 22.70 20.50
CA ALA A 386 10.38 21.74 21.09
C ALA A 386 8.92 22.03 20.68
N LYS A 387 8.47 23.29 20.81
CA LYS A 387 7.13 23.71 20.39
C LYS A 387 6.89 23.57 18.88
N GLU A 388 7.92 23.83 18.05
CA GLU A 388 7.83 23.60 16.60
C GLU A 388 7.64 22.10 16.30
N ALA A 389 8.42 21.23 16.96
CA ALA A 389 8.35 19.79 16.79
C ALA A 389 7.01 19.22 17.28
N GLU A 390 6.49 19.68 18.42
CA GLU A 390 5.18 19.25 18.93
C GLU A 390 4.03 19.57 17.97
N LYS A 391 4.07 20.73 17.28
CA LYS A 391 3.07 21.08 16.27
C LYS A 391 3.10 20.13 15.07
N LYS A 392 4.29 19.68 14.66
CA LYS A 392 4.49 18.69 13.58
C LYS A 392 4.11 17.26 14.00
N ASN A 393 4.07 16.99 15.31
CA ASN A 393 3.78 15.68 15.90
C ASN A 393 2.26 15.45 16.14
N ARG A 394 1.41 16.43 15.82
CA ARG A 394 -0.06 16.34 15.83
C ARG A 394 -0.58 16.07 14.42
#